data_AF-A0A1Q7APW3-F1
#
_entry.id   AF-A0A1Q7APW3-F1
#
_cell.length_a   1.000
_cell.length_b   1.000
_cell.length_c   1.000
_cell.angle_alpha   90.00
_cell.angle_beta   90.00
_cell.angle_gamma   90.00
#
_symmetry.space_group_name_H-M   'P 1'
#
loop_
_entity.id
_entity.type
_entity.pdbx_description
1 polymer ?
#
loop_
_entity_poly.entity_id
_entity_poly.type
_entity_poly.pdbx_seq_one_letter_code
_entity_poly.pdbx_strand_id
1 'polypeptide(L)'
;MTRITVDVNDEWLDAAREVLGTDTKVGTINAALHSFALRKQAAEIMAALDSVKMDFSGSENAWRYGGGRDLSRLEEAAREEVAREREEAIGKADAA
;
A
#
# COMPACT_ATOMS: atom_id res chain seq x y z
N MET A 1 19.31 13.45 21.74
CA MET A 1 18.02 14.14 21.94
C MET A 1 18.27 15.62 21.70
N THR A 2 17.71 16.18 20.63
CA THR A 2 17.92 17.59 20.25
C THR A 2 16.67 18.37 20.64
N ARG A 3 16.83 19.48 21.36
CA ARG A 3 15.70 20.32 21.79
C ARG A 3 15.35 21.29 20.67
N ILE A 4 14.14 21.19 20.14
CA ILE A 4 13.60 22.05 19.10
C ILE A 4 12.27 22.63 19.56
N THR A 5 11.95 23.85 19.15
CA THR A 5 10.64 24.46 19.38
C THR A 5 9.86 24.36 18.08
N VAL A 6 8.70 23.73 18.12
CA VAL A 6 7.84 23.48 16.95
C VAL A 6 6.45 23.98 17.29
N ASP A 7 5.86 24.75 16.39
CA ASP A 7 4.46 25.18 16.50
C ASP A 7 3.56 24.06 15.99
N VAL A 8 2.56 23.68 16.79
CA VAL A 8 1.65 22.57 16.49
C VAL A 8 0.25 23.01 16.89
N ASN A 9 -0.71 22.76 16.00
CA ASN A 9 -2.12 22.92 16.30
C ASN A 9 -2.53 21.88 17.37
N ASP A 10 -3.03 22.36 18.51
CA ASP A 10 -3.38 21.49 19.64
C ASP A 10 -4.56 20.56 19.35
N GLU A 11 -5.53 20.96 18.52
CA GLU A 11 -6.67 20.11 18.14
C GLU A 11 -6.19 18.90 17.34
N TRP A 12 -5.27 19.10 16.40
CA TRP A 12 -4.68 18.03 15.61
C TRP A 12 -3.78 17.13 16.44
N LEU A 13 -3.07 17.70 17.41
CA LEU A 13 -2.22 16.95 18.32
C LEU A 13 -3.04 16.04 19.23
N ASP A 14 -4.18 16.52 19.73
CA ASP A 14 -5.07 15.71 20.57
C ASP A 14 -5.78 14.62 19.76
N ALA A 15 -6.22 14.90 18.53
CA ALA A 15 -6.73 13.87 17.62
C ALA A 15 -5.66 12.80 17.33
N ALA A 16 -4.40 13.21 17.10
CA ALA A 16 -3.30 12.29 16.90
C ALA A 16 -2.96 11.48 18.17
N ARG A 17 -3.13 12.05 19.37
CA ARG A 17 -2.94 11.33 20.64
C ARG A 17 -3.90 10.18 20.80
N GLU A 18 -5.18 10.41 20.49
CA GLU A 18 -6.22 9.40 20.55
C GLU A 18 -5.96 8.27 19.56
N VAL A 19 -5.64 8.62 18.30
CA VAL A 19 -5.36 7.64 17.24
C VAL A 19 -4.08 6.83 17.50
N LEU A 20 -3.02 7.48 17.99
CA LEU A 20 -1.72 6.84 18.20
C LEU A 20 -1.58 6.22 19.60
N GLY A 21 -2.57 6.41 20.49
CA GLY A 21 -2.55 5.89 21.86
C GLY A 21 -1.37 6.42 22.69
N THR A 22 -1.07 7.72 22.58
CA THR A 22 0.12 8.31 23.20
C THR A 22 -0.21 9.28 24.33
N ASP A 23 0.49 9.16 25.45
CA ASP A 23 0.21 9.93 26.66
C ASP A 23 0.89 11.31 26.70
N THR A 24 1.85 11.59 25.81
CA THR A 24 2.63 12.83 25.86
C THR A 24 2.74 13.47 24.48
N LYS A 25 2.72 14.81 24.42
CA LYS A 25 2.88 15.59 23.17
C LYS A 25 4.12 15.16 22.37
N VAL A 26 5.26 14.98 23.06
CA VAL A 26 6.51 14.52 22.45
C VAL A 26 6.39 13.08 21.93
N GLY A 27 5.73 12.20 22.69
CA GLY A 27 5.44 10.83 22.28
C GLY A 27 4.59 10.78 21.01
N THR A 28 3.55 11.62 20.93
CA THR A 28 2.68 11.73 19.76
C THR A 28 3.45 12.18 18.53
N ILE A 29 4.28 13.23 18.66
CA ILE A 29 5.08 13.74 17.53
C ILE A 29 6.08 12.69 17.04
N ASN A 30 6.78 12.02 17.96
CA ASN A 30 7.73 10.98 17.58
C ASN A 30 7.05 9.78 16.93
N ALA A 31 5.90 9.33 17.45
CA ALA A 31 5.11 8.26 16.87
C ALA A 31 4.56 8.64 15.49
N ALA A 32 4.07 9.87 15.33
CA ALA A 32 3.58 10.39 14.05
C ALA A 32 4.72 10.44 13.01
N LEU A 33 5.88 10.99 13.36
CA LEU A 33 7.04 11.03 12.47
C LEU A 33 7.52 9.64 12.08
N HIS A 34 7.55 8.70 13.03
CA HIS A 34 7.89 7.31 12.77
C HIS A 34 6.89 6.64 11.82
N SER A 35 5.59 6.84 12.04
CA SER A 35 4.53 6.30 11.17
C SER A 35 4.61 6.88 9.76
N PHE A 36 4.94 8.18 9.64
CA PHE A 36 5.11 8.85 8.36
C PHE A 36 6.35 8.33 7.61
N ALA A 37 7.47 8.17 8.31
CA ALA A 37 8.69 7.59 7.75
C ALA A 37 8.44 6.17 7.24
N LEU A 38 7.74 5.33 8.02
CA LEU A 38 7.34 3.99 7.61
C LEU A 38 6.44 4.00 6.37
N ARG A 39 5.43 4.87 6.32
CA ARG A 39 4.55 4.99 5.14
C ARG A 39 5.32 5.41 3.91
N LYS A 40 6.24 6.37 4.04
CA LYS A 40 7.09 6.82 2.92
C LYS A 40 7.99 5.70 2.43
N GLN A 41 8.64 4.98 3.34
CA GLN A 41 9.50 3.84 3.01
C GLN A 41 8.69 2.70 2.37
N ALA A 42 7.49 2.39 2.89
CA ALA A 42 6.61 1.40 2.31
C ALA A 42 6.14 1.80 0.91
N ALA A 43 5.82 3.08 0.68
CA ALA A 43 5.47 3.59 -0.65
C ALA A 43 6.66 3.51 -1.62
N GLU A 44 7.87 3.81 -1.17
CA GLU A 44 9.09 3.66 -1.97
C GLU A 44 9.37 2.19 -2.30
N ILE A 45 9.18 1.28 -1.35
CA ILE A 45 9.33 -0.18 -1.57
C ILE A 45 8.25 -0.69 -2.53
N MET A 46 7.00 -0.27 -2.38
CA MET A 46 5.93 -0.65 -3.30
C MET A 46 6.18 -0.10 -4.70
N ALA A 47 6.62 1.15 -4.83
CA ALA A 47 6.99 1.74 -6.12
C ALA A 47 8.19 1.01 -6.75
N ALA A 48 9.18 0.61 -5.94
CA ALA A 48 10.29 -0.22 -6.42
C ALA A 48 9.80 -1.60 -6.88
N LEU A 49 8.91 -2.25 -6.13
CA LEU A 49 8.31 -3.54 -6.50
C LEU A 49 7.47 -3.43 -7.78
N ASP A 50 6.69 -2.36 -7.94
CA ASP A 50 5.87 -2.06 -9.12
C ASP A 50 6.75 -1.76 -10.35
N SER A 51 7.90 -1.11 -10.16
CA SER A 51 8.85 -0.82 -11.24
C SER A 51 9.55 -2.06 -11.79
N VAL A 52 9.58 -3.16 -11.04
CA VAL A 52 10.21 -4.41 -11.46
C VAL A 52 9.18 -5.21 -12.27
N LYS A 53 9.37 -5.25 -13.59
CA LYS A 53 8.59 -6.11 -14.47
C LYS A 53 8.86 -7.58 -14.10
N MET A 54 7.90 -8.21 -13.43
CA MET A 54 7.99 -9.63 -13.08
C MET A 54 7.91 -10.47 -14.35
N ASP A 55 8.97 -11.23 -14.63
CA ASP A 55 8.98 -12.23 -15.69
C ASP A 55 8.47 -13.56 -15.15
N PHE A 56 7.28 -13.97 -15.61
CA PHE A 56 6.64 -15.24 -15.25
C PHE A 56 6.89 -16.35 -16.28
N SER A 57 7.79 -16.12 -17.25
CA SER A 57 8.16 -17.13 -18.23
C SER A 57 8.74 -18.38 -17.55
N GLY A 58 8.26 -19.56 -17.94
CA GLY A 58 8.70 -20.84 -17.35
C GLY A 58 8.16 -21.13 -15.94
N SER A 59 7.17 -20.39 -15.46
CA SER A 59 6.49 -20.60 -14.17
C SER A 59 5.92 -22.02 -13.99
N GLU A 60 5.52 -22.66 -15.09
CA GLU A 60 5.12 -24.07 -15.16
C GLU A 60 6.20 -25.05 -14.65
N ASN A 61 7.47 -24.68 -14.81
CA ASN A 61 8.63 -25.49 -14.42
C ASN A 61 9.30 -25.01 -13.12
N ALA A 62 8.76 -23.96 -12.47
CA ALA A 62 9.38 -23.33 -11.30
C ALA A 62 9.42 -24.23 -10.06
N TRP A 63 8.49 -25.18 -9.95
CA TRP A 63 8.47 -26.18 -8.89
C TRP A 63 9.06 -27.48 -9.41
N ARG A 64 10.05 -28.04 -8.69
CA ARG A 64 10.58 -29.38 -8.97
C ARG A 64 9.39 -30.32 -9.16
N TYR A 65 9.38 -31.07 -10.27
CA TYR A 65 8.30 -31.95 -10.75
C TYR A 65 7.22 -31.35 -11.66
N GLY A 66 7.38 -30.11 -12.17
CA GLY A 66 6.50 -29.58 -13.22
C GLY A 66 5.05 -29.32 -12.74
N GLY A 67 4.88 -29.13 -11.43
CA GLY A 67 3.60 -28.79 -10.81
C GLY A 67 3.30 -27.28 -10.79
N GLY A 68 4.11 -26.48 -11.49
CA GLY A 68 3.85 -25.05 -11.63
C GLY A 68 2.64 -24.80 -12.51
N ARG A 69 1.91 -23.71 -12.23
CA ARG A 69 0.94 -23.18 -13.18
C ARG A 69 1.65 -22.28 -14.18
N ASP A 70 1.20 -22.29 -15.43
CA ASP A 70 1.61 -21.28 -16.40
C ASP A 70 0.97 -19.94 -16.02
N LEU A 71 1.82 -19.01 -15.59
CA LEU A 71 1.47 -17.65 -15.18
C LEU A 71 1.94 -16.62 -16.22
N SER A 72 2.36 -17.04 -17.41
CA SER A 72 2.88 -16.16 -18.47
C SER A 72 1.87 -15.10 -18.91
N ARG A 73 0.56 -15.34 -18.70
CA ARG A 73 -0.54 -14.40 -19.01
C ARG A 73 -1.24 -13.81 -17.79
N LEU A 74 -0.66 -13.95 -16.59
CA LEU A 74 -1.31 -13.51 -15.36
C LEU A 74 -1.62 -12.00 -15.36
N GLU A 75 -0.69 -11.19 -15.85
CA GLU A 75 -0.85 -9.73 -15.93
C GLU A 75 -2.00 -9.31 -16.87
N GLU A 76 -2.17 -10.03 -17.98
CA GLU A 76 -3.25 -9.80 -18.95
C GLU A 76 -4.60 -10.19 -18.36
N ALA A 77 -4.70 -11.38 -17.76
CA ALA A 77 -5.93 -11.87 -17.12
C ALA A 77 -6.39 -10.95 -15.97
N ALA A 78 -5.46 -10.45 -15.14
CA ALA A 78 -5.78 -9.54 -14.05
C ALA A 78 -6.33 -8.19 -14.55
N ARG A 79 -5.79 -7.64 -15.64
CA ARG A 79 -6.30 -6.40 -16.25
C ARG A 79 -7.68 -6.58 -16.85
N GLU A 80 -7.94 -7.71 -17.51
CA GLU A 80 -9.25 -8.04 -18.08
C GLU A 80 -10.32 -8.25 -17.00
N GLU A 81 -9.96 -8.82 -15.85
CA GLU A 81 -10.86 -8.98 -14.70
C GLU A 81 -11.25 -7.62 -14.10
N VAL A 82 -10.27 -6.74 -13.85
CA VAL A 82 -10.54 -5.38 -13.36
C VAL A 82 -11.35 -4.55 -14.35
N ALA A 83 -11.13 -4.72 -15.67
CA ALA A 83 -11.91 -4.05 -16.70
C ALA A 83 -13.38 -4.52 -16.70
N ARG A 84 -13.62 -5.83 -16.60
CA ARG A 84 -14.97 -6.40 -16.51
C ARG A 84 -15.71 -5.92 -15.26
N GLU A 85 -15.05 -5.93 -14.10
CA GLU A 85 -15.65 -5.44 -12.85
C GLU A 85 -16.05 -3.95 -12.93
N ARG A 86 -15.25 -3.13 -13.62
CA ARG A 86 -15.57 -1.71 -13.85
C ARG A 86 -16.76 -1.53 -14.80
N GLU A 87 -16.84 -2.31 -15.87
CA GLU A 87 -17.97 -2.26 -16.80
C GLU A 87 -19.28 -2.71 -16.14
N GLU A 88 -19.24 -3.77 -15.32
CA GLU A 88 -20.40 -4.21 -14.53
C GLU A 88 -20.86 -3.17 -13.50
N ALA A 89 -19.91 -2.45 -12.87
CA ALA A 89 -20.22 -1.38 -11.93
C ALA A 89 -20.89 -0.18 -12.61
N ILE A 90 -20.44 0.18 -13.82
CA ILE A 90 -21.04 1.26 -14.62
C ILE A 90 -22.43 0.85 -15.13
N GLY A 91 -22.59 -0.39 -15.62
CA GLY A 91 -23.89 -0.91 -16.06
C GLY A 91 -24.93 -1.02 -14.95
N LYS A 92 -24.52 -1.27 -13.69
CA LYS A 92 -25.40 -1.21 -12.52
C LYS A 92 -25.77 0.22 -12.12
N ALA A 93 -24.93 1.20 -12.39
CA ALA A 93 -25.20 2.61 -12.08
C ALA A 93 -26.17 3.26 -13.08
N ASP A 94 -26.17 2.84 -14.35
CA ASP A 94 -27.14 3.29 -15.36
C ASP A 94 -28.51 2.60 -15.27
N ALA A 95 -28.61 1.49 -14.52
CA ALA A 95 -29.84 0.73 -14.32
C ALA A 95 -30.62 1.09 -13.04
N ALA A 96 -30.12 2.06 -12.25
CA ALA A 96 -30.69 2.52 -10.99
C ALA A 96 -31.20 3.98 -11.10
#